data_AF-A0A830FJB3-F1
#
_entry.id   AF-A0A830FJB3-F1
#
_cell.length_a   1.000
_cell.length_b   1.000
_cell.length_c   1.000
_cell.angle_alpha   90.00
_cell.angle_beta   90.00
_cell.angle_gamma   90.00
#
_symmetry.space_group_name_H-M   'P 1'
#
loop_
_entity.id
_entity.type
_entity.pdbx_description
1 polymer ?
#
loop_
_entity_poly.entity_id
_entity_poly.type
_entity_poly.pdbx_seq_one_letter_code
_entity_poly.pdbx_strand_id
1 'polypeptide(L)'
;MDCPTCGTPLRTEQGVRQHHTKVHGDPLPNRTCTGCDVEFYDPKARREFCDDCNPNAGEHNGNYRDAKETTECRQCGSEFDYYPSDKDGVYCPDCVAAADEFLGTPSYEINEAPRITRECDYCEAELVVLQSERDRGQGRFCSCDCLYSWMSEELGPGVDPNVYSGRWREARRKTLERDDHACQNCGSARDELGQEPDVHHLTPVREFDDPQDSHVLSNLVSLCRSCHMKVERGTVVLSDET
;
A
#
# COMPACT_ATOMS: atom_id res chain seq x y z
N MET A 1 -16.91 6.39 56.53
CA MET A 1 -15.48 6.61 56.26
C MET A 1 -15.23 8.08 56.38
N ASP A 2 -14.14 8.45 57.02
CA ASP A 2 -13.92 9.84 57.40
C ASP A 2 -12.89 10.48 56.47
N CYS A 3 -13.08 11.76 56.16
CA CYS A 3 -12.09 12.52 55.41
C CYS A 3 -10.76 12.54 56.19
N PRO A 4 -9.63 12.14 55.58
CA PRO A 4 -8.34 12.12 56.27
C PRO A 4 -7.85 13.51 56.70
N THR A 5 -8.31 14.57 56.04
CA THR A 5 -7.86 15.94 56.27
C THR A 5 -8.73 16.71 57.29
N CYS A 6 -10.04 16.48 57.31
CA CYS A 6 -10.96 17.23 58.19
C CYS A 6 -11.90 16.36 59.03
N GLY A 7 -11.80 15.04 58.96
CA GLY A 7 -12.61 14.11 59.76
C GLY A 7 -14.09 14.06 59.40
N THR A 8 -14.53 14.73 58.32
CA THR A 8 -15.94 14.74 57.92
C THR A 8 -16.39 13.31 57.54
N PRO A 9 -17.47 12.78 58.14
CA PRO A 9 -17.94 11.42 57.89
C PRO A 9 -18.75 11.32 56.60
N LEU A 10 -18.29 10.49 55.67
CA LEU A 10 -18.86 10.26 54.35
C LEU A 10 -19.32 8.81 54.19
N ARG A 11 -20.38 8.61 53.38
CA ARG A 11 -21.06 7.32 53.23
C ARG A 11 -20.28 6.28 52.42
N THR A 12 -19.45 6.71 51.47
CA THR A 12 -18.72 5.84 50.54
C THR A 12 -17.30 6.38 50.29
N GLU A 13 -16.37 5.52 49.87
CA GLU A 13 -14.99 5.91 49.53
C GLU A 13 -14.99 6.94 48.40
N GLN A 14 -15.82 6.70 47.38
CA GLN A 14 -16.01 7.63 46.29
C GLN A 14 -16.51 8.99 46.78
N GLY A 15 -17.40 8.99 47.79
CA GLY A 15 -17.81 10.20 48.48
C GLY A 15 -16.61 10.93 49.09
N VAL A 16 -15.79 10.23 49.88
CA VAL A 16 -14.58 10.80 50.51
C VAL A 16 -13.66 11.42 49.45
N ARG A 17 -13.40 10.72 48.34
CA ARG A 17 -12.58 11.23 47.22
C ARG A 17 -13.16 12.51 46.62
N GLN A 18 -14.47 12.54 46.33
CA GLN A 18 -15.12 13.73 45.78
C GLN A 18 -15.10 14.92 46.75
N HIS A 19 -15.31 14.67 48.04
CA HIS A 19 -15.20 15.68 49.08
C HIS A 19 -13.78 16.24 49.14
N HIS A 20 -12.77 15.39 49.14
CA HIS A 20 -11.38 15.82 49.25
C HIS A 20 -10.96 16.71 48.08
N THR A 21 -11.26 16.30 46.84
CA THR A 21 -10.97 17.12 45.65
C THR A 21 -11.73 18.46 45.66
N LYS A 22 -13.00 18.48 46.07
CA LYS A 22 -13.82 19.70 46.05
C LYS A 22 -13.53 20.68 47.18
N VAL A 23 -13.18 20.18 48.35
CA VAL A 23 -13.02 20.99 49.58
C VAL A 23 -11.55 21.31 49.86
N HIS A 24 -10.63 20.38 49.57
CA HIS A 24 -9.20 20.53 49.85
C HIS A 24 -8.36 20.77 48.59
N GLY A 25 -8.91 20.59 47.40
CA GLY A 25 -8.18 20.79 46.13
C GLY A 25 -7.24 19.65 45.75
N ASP A 26 -6.95 18.74 46.69
CA ASP A 26 -6.09 17.59 46.47
C ASP A 26 -6.91 16.34 46.13
N PRO A 27 -6.63 15.62 45.05
CA PRO A 27 -7.28 14.34 44.80
C PRO A 27 -6.66 13.22 45.62
N LEU A 28 -7.49 12.42 46.29
CA LEU A 28 -7.02 11.20 46.95
C LEU A 28 -6.75 10.09 45.92
N PRO A 29 -5.81 9.18 46.20
CA PRO A 29 -5.52 8.05 45.33
C PRO A 29 -6.76 7.22 44.99
N ASN A 30 -6.80 6.76 43.74
CA ASN A 30 -7.89 5.92 43.22
C ASN A 30 -7.37 4.71 42.42
N ARG A 31 -6.05 4.53 42.34
CA ARG A 31 -5.36 3.43 41.68
C ARG A 31 -4.18 2.99 42.53
N THR A 32 -3.75 1.75 42.32
CA THR A 32 -2.55 1.16 42.93
C THR A 32 -1.64 0.71 41.79
N CYS A 33 -0.36 1.09 41.84
CA CYS A 33 0.60 0.75 40.79
C CYS A 33 0.92 -0.75 40.81
N THR A 34 0.77 -1.44 39.69
CA THR A 34 1.11 -2.87 39.59
C THR A 34 2.62 -3.15 39.72
N GLY A 35 3.47 -2.15 39.44
CA GLY A 35 4.93 -2.32 39.48
C GLY A 35 5.58 -2.07 40.85
N CYS A 36 4.98 -1.23 41.69
CA CYS A 36 5.58 -0.80 42.97
C CYS A 36 4.59 -0.71 44.14
N ASP A 37 3.33 -1.10 43.94
CA ASP A 37 2.24 -1.08 44.93
C ASP A 37 1.90 0.29 45.54
N VAL A 38 2.51 1.38 45.05
CA VAL A 38 2.21 2.74 45.51
C VAL A 38 0.83 3.17 45.01
N GLU A 39 0.03 3.76 45.91
CA GLU A 39 -1.25 4.36 45.55
C GLU A 39 -1.05 5.72 44.86
N PHE A 40 -1.77 5.94 43.76
CA PHE A 40 -1.70 7.19 43.00
C PHE A 40 -3.08 7.62 42.51
N TYR A 41 -3.16 8.89 42.09
CA TYR A 41 -4.36 9.45 41.49
C TYR A 41 -4.29 9.45 39.97
N ASP A 42 -5.30 8.88 39.31
CA ASP A 42 -5.52 8.99 37.88
C ASP A 42 -6.89 9.62 37.59
N PRO A 43 -6.95 10.81 36.96
CA PRO A 43 -8.20 11.47 36.60
C PRO A 43 -9.17 10.60 35.80
N LYS A 44 -8.66 9.68 34.96
CA LYS A 44 -9.46 8.81 34.10
C LYS A 44 -9.63 7.39 34.66
N ALA A 45 -9.03 7.09 35.83
CA ALA A 45 -9.07 5.80 36.50
C ALA A 45 -8.79 4.59 35.59
N ARG A 46 -7.91 4.74 34.59
CA ARG A 46 -7.56 3.74 33.57
C ARG A 46 -6.12 3.24 33.67
N ARG A 47 -5.24 3.96 34.37
CA ARG A 47 -3.81 3.63 34.47
C ARG A 47 -3.58 2.46 35.42
N GLU A 48 -2.70 1.55 35.05
CA GLU A 48 -2.25 0.43 35.90
C GLU A 48 -0.89 0.72 36.57
N PHE A 49 -0.09 1.58 35.97
CA PHE A 49 1.22 1.98 36.47
C PHE A 49 1.25 3.47 36.85
N CYS A 50 2.00 3.80 37.91
CA CYS A 50 2.39 5.18 38.21
C CYS A 50 3.30 5.74 37.09
N ASP A 51 3.66 7.03 37.16
CA ASP A 51 4.50 7.65 36.13
C ASP A 51 5.88 6.99 36.01
N ASP A 52 6.48 6.63 37.15
CA ASP A 52 7.83 6.05 37.21
C ASP A 52 7.88 4.57 36.79
N CYS A 53 6.78 3.83 36.95
CA CYS A 53 6.71 2.40 36.63
C CYS A 53 6.04 2.12 35.28
N ASN A 54 5.66 3.15 34.50
CA ASN A 54 4.99 2.95 33.23
C ASN A 54 5.97 2.32 32.21
N PRO A 55 5.75 1.06 31.78
CA PRO A 55 6.68 0.36 30.91
C PRO A 55 6.73 0.94 29.49
N ASN A 56 5.79 1.82 29.13
CA ASN A 56 5.72 2.48 27.82
C ASN A 56 5.99 4.00 27.93
N ALA A 57 6.54 4.49 29.04
CA ALA A 57 6.96 5.89 29.19
C ALA A 57 8.38 6.12 28.69
N GLY A 58 8.72 7.39 28.43
CA GLY A 58 10.07 7.80 28.01
C GLY A 58 10.51 7.08 26.74
N GLU A 59 11.74 6.55 26.78
CA GLU A 59 12.40 5.82 25.69
C GLU A 59 11.62 4.60 25.20
N HIS A 60 10.75 4.02 26.03
CA HIS A 60 9.90 2.88 25.65
C HIS A 60 8.63 3.29 24.88
N ASN A 61 8.38 4.59 24.71
CA ASN A 61 7.26 5.08 23.93
C ASN A 61 7.61 5.09 22.43
N GLY A 62 6.77 4.50 21.59
CA GLY A 62 6.95 4.55 20.12
C GLY A 62 6.92 5.97 19.51
N ASN A 63 6.48 6.98 20.27
CA ASN A 63 6.53 8.39 19.90
C ASN A 63 7.61 9.18 20.66
N TYR A 64 8.60 8.51 21.24
CA TYR A 64 9.71 9.17 21.92
C TYR A 64 10.55 9.97 20.92
N ARG A 65 10.78 11.26 21.20
CA ARG A 65 11.44 12.20 20.28
C ARG A 65 12.80 12.69 20.77
N ASP A 66 13.16 12.34 22.00
CA ASP A 66 14.39 12.82 22.63
C ASP A 66 15.55 11.82 22.46
N ALA A 67 15.38 10.79 21.62
CA ALA A 67 16.40 9.80 21.26
C ALA A 67 17.33 10.26 20.11
N LYS A 68 17.43 11.56 19.86
CA LYS A 68 18.33 12.06 18.81
C LYS A 68 19.78 11.95 19.26
N GLU A 69 20.63 11.52 18.35
CA GLU A 69 22.08 11.58 18.48
C GLU A 69 22.67 12.55 17.47
N THR A 70 23.82 13.15 17.83
CA THR A 70 24.56 14.08 16.98
C THR A 70 25.84 13.41 16.49
N THR A 71 26.14 13.58 15.20
CA THR A 71 27.35 13.03 14.56
C THR A 71 27.83 13.93 13.42
N GLU A 72 29.03 13.67 12.91
CA GLU A 72 29.64 14.41 11.80
C GLU A 72 29.35 13.73 10.46
N CYS A 73 28.93 14.51 9.46
CA CYS A 73 28.71 14.02 8.11
C CYS A 73 30.02 13.57 7.45
N ARG A 74 30.08 12.32 6.97
CA ARG A 74 31.27 11.78 6.28
C ARG A 74 31.67 12.56 5.02
N GLN A 75 30.71 13.22 4.36
CA GLN A 75 30.94 13.91 3.09
C GLN A 75 31.41 15.36 3.25
N CYS A 76 30.80 16.12 4.16
CA CYS A 76 31.08 17.56 4.32
C CYS A 76 31.64 17.95 5.69
N GLY A 77 31.66 17.03 6.66
CA GLY A 77 32.14 17.28 8.02
C GLY A 77 31.19 18.08 8.92
N SER A 78 29.99 18.46 8.44
CA SER A 78 29.02 19.19 9.27
C SER A 78 28.41 18.30 10.36
N GLU A 79 28.22 18.84 11.55
CA GLU A 79 27.42 18.18 12.60
C GLU A 79 25.93 18.15 12.22
N PHE A 80 25.26 17.04 12.50
CA PHE A 80 23.82 16.91 12.32
C PHE A 80 23.22 15.91 13.31
N ASP A 81 21.94 16.12 13.61
CA ASP A 81 21.16 15.21 14.45
C ASP A 81 20.43 14.15 13.63
N TYR A 82 20.33 12.95 14.18
CA TYR A 82 19.58 11.86 13.58
C TYR A 82 18.92 11.00 14.66
N TYR A 83 17.92 10.21 14.25
CA TYR A 83 17.35 9.16 15.09
C TYR A 83 18.07 7.84 14.78
N PRO A 84 18.76 7.22 15.74
CA PRO A 84 19.41 5.93 15.56
C PRO A 84 18.42 4.81 15.21
N SER A 85 17.15 4.95 15.60
CA SER A 85 16.06 4.04 15.19
C SER A 85 15.75 4.10 13.70
N ASP A 86 16.05 5.23 13.05
CA ASP A 86 15.67 5.51 11.68
C ASP A 86 16.83 5.32 10.70
N LYS A 87 18.06 5.69 11.11
CA LYS A 87 19.28 5.60 10.28
C LYS A 87 20.57 5.60 11.10
N ASP A 88 21.66 5.14 10.49
CA ASP A 88 22.99 5.03 11.11
C ASP A 88 23.79 6.34 11.26
N GLY A 89 23.21 7.49 10.88
CA GLY A 89 23.90 8.78 11.06
C GLY A 89 25.18 8.98 10.22
N VAL A 90 25.27 8.44 9.00
CA VAL A 90 26.51 8.57 8.19
C VAL A 90 26.60 9.88 7.40
N TYR A 91 25.49 10.35 6.85
CA TYR A 91 25.43 11.54 5.97
C TYR A 91 24.33 12.50 6.42
N CYS A 92 24.63 13.80 6.36
CA CYS A 92 23.65 14.84 6.70
C CYS A 92 22.56 14.96 5.62
N PRO A 93 21.37 15.50 5.97
CA PRO A 93 20.25 15.62 5.03
C PRO A 93 20.59 16.37 3.74
N ASP A 94 21.41 17.42 3.83
CA ASP A 94 21.77 18.24 2.68
C ASP A 94 22.66 17.50 1.69
N CYS A 95 23.65 16.74 2.17
CA CYS A 95 24.50 15.91 1.31
C CYS A 95 23.71 14.79 0.64
N VAL A 96 22.76 14.17 1.36
CA VAL A 96 21.87 13.15 0.79
C VAL A 96 20.97 13.75 -0.29
N ALA A 97 20.44 14.96 -0.09
CA ALA A 97 19.58 15.63 -1.07
C ALA A 97 20.34 16.11 -2.31
N ALA A 98 21.63 16.46 -2.17
CA ALA A 98 22.47 16.96 -3.25
C ALA A 98 23.20 15.85 -4.04
N ALA A 99 23.09 14.59 -3.63
CA ALA A 99 23.81 13.49 -4.25
C ALA A 99 23.14 13.04 -5.57
N ASP A 100 23.92 13.02 -6.66
CA ASP A 100 23.50 12.45 -7.94
C ASP A 100 23.57 10.91 -7.96
N GLU A 101 24.36 10.33 -7.04
CA GLU A 101 24.56 8.89 -6.90
C GLU A 101 24.23 8.43 -5.46
N PHE A 102 23.94 7.15 -5.30
CA PHE A 102 23.61 6.58 -3.99
C PHE A 102 24.84 6.55 -3.07
N LEU A 103 24.81 7.28 -1.96
CA LEU A 103 25.93 7.40 -1.01
C LEU A 103 26.09 6.19 -0.06
N GLY A 104 25.07 5.33 0.00
CA GLY A 104 25.09 4.12 0.83
C GLY A 104 25.72 2.94 0.11
N THR A 105 25.79 1.79 0.80
CA THR A 105 26.16 0.53 0.15
C THR A 105 24.91 -0.07 -0.49
N PRO A 106 24.88 -0.27 -1.82
CA PRO A 106 23.72 -0.86 -2.48
C PRO A 106 23.38 -2.23 -1.88
N SER A 107 22.08 -2.50 -1.71
CA SER A 107 21.63 -3.74 -1.06
C SER A 107 22.18 -5.01 -1.73
N TYR A 108 22.47 -5.00 -3.03
CA TYR A 108 23.00 -6.16 -3.75
C TYR A 108 24.48 -6.45 -3.46
N GLU A 109 25.22 -5.51 -2.86
CA GLU A 109 26.61 -5.72 -2.42
C GLU A 109 26.67 -6.34 -1.02
N ILE A 110 25.67 -6.07 -0.18
CA ILE A 110 25.57 -6.60 1.19
C ILE A 110 24.82 -7.93 1.20
N ASN A 111 23.74 -8.01 0.43
CA ASN A 111 22.87 -9.16 0.39
C ASN A 111 23.11 -9.93 -0.90
N GLU A 112 23.97 -10.94 -0.83
CA GLU A 112 24.04 -12.00 -1.84
C GLU A 112 22.74 -12.82 -1.76
N ALA A 113 21.67 -12.30 -2.36
CA ALA A 113 20.41 -13.01 -2.41
C ALA A 113 20.59 -14.27 -3.27
N PRO A 114 20.39 -15.47 -2.71
CA PRO A 114 20.64 -16.70 -3.44
C PRO A 114 19.73 -16.78 -4.66
N ARG A 115 20.36 -17.01 -5.81
CA ARG A 115 19.68 -17.23 -7.09
C ARG A 115 19.73 -18.70 -7.45
N ILE A 116 18.64 -19.18 -8.04
CA ILE A 116 18.56 -20.55 -8.52
C ILE A 116 18.20 -20.55 -10.00
N THR A 117 18.85 -21.45 -10.72
CA THR A 117 18.54 -21.78 -12.12
C THR A 117 17.47 -22.86 -12.13
N ARG A 118 16.50 -22.73 -13.03
CA ARG A 118 15.48 -23.75 -13.30
C ARG A 118 14.89 -23.55 -14.68
N GLU A 119 13.96 -24.41 -15.04
CA GLU A 119 13.21 -24.35 -16.28
C GLU A 119 11.85 -23.67 -16.08
N CYS A 120 11.36 -23.04 -17.13
CA CYS A 120 10.02 -22.49 -17.22
C CYS A 120 9.01 -23.65 -17.18
N ASP A 121 8.00 -23.56 -16.32
CA ASP A 121 6.94 -24.58 -16.20
C ASP A 121 6.12 -24.77 -17.50
N TYR A 122 6.29 -23.90 -18.51
CA TYR A 122 5.59 -23.97 -19.80
C TYR A 122 6.51 -24.31 -20.99
N CYS A 123 7.50 -23.46 -21.26
CA CYS A 123 8.35 -23.59 -22.46
C CYS A 123 9.70 -24.26 -22.19
N GLU A 124 9.93 -24.71 -20.97
CA GLU A 124 11.17 -25.38 -20.52
C GLU A 124 12.44 -24.52 -20.65
N ALA A 125 12.32 -23.25 -21.05
CA ALA A 125 13.44 -22.34 -21.15
C ALA A 125 14.08 -22.10 -19.78
N GLU A 126 15.42 -22.09 -19.74
CA GLU A 126 16.17 -21.81 -18.53
C GLU A 126 15.95 -20.36 -18.06
N LEU A 127 15.67 -20.18 -16.77
CA LEU A 127 15.56 -18.89 -16.10
C LEU A 127 16.25 -18.88 -14.75
N VAL A 128 16.81 -17.72 -14.42
CA VAL A 128 17.44 -17.44 -13.13
C VAL A 128 16.57 -16.49 -12.34
N VAL A 129 16.24 -16.86 -11.12
CA VAL A 129 15.40 -16.05 -10.23
C VAL A 129 15.95 -16.03 -8.81
N LEU A 130 15.32 -15.28 -7.93
CA LEU A 130 15.59 -15.34 -6.51
C LEU A 130 15.00 -16.62 -5.89
N GLN A 131 15.74 -17.25 -4.99
CA GLN A 131 15.25 -18.38 -4.20
C GLN A 131 14.04 -17.97 -3.34
N SER A 132 14.07 -16.78 -2.75
CA SER A 132 12.97 -16.26 -1.94
C SER A 132 11.67 -16.04 -2.71
N GLU A 133 11.76 -15.69 -4.00
CA GLU A 133 10.60 -15.61 -4.88
C GLU A 133 10.00 -17.00 -5.13
N ARG A 134 10.85 -18.04 -5.26
CA ARG A 134 10.37 -19.42 -5.36
C ARG A 134 9.65 -19.93 -4.16
N ASP A 135 10.19 -19.66 -2.98
CA ASP A 135 9.60 -20.12 -1.74
C ASP A 135 8.18 -19.56 -1.57
N ARG A 136 7.90 -18.41 -2.21
CA ARG A 136 6.58 -17.77 -2.30
C ARG A 136 5.75 -18.20 -3.52
N GLY A 137 6.23 -19.14 -4.33
CA GLY A 137 5.56 -19.65 -5.53
C GLY A 137 5.71 -18.80 -6.80
N GLN A 138 6.56 -17.77 -6.80
CA GLN A 138 6.75 -16.86 -7.94
C GLN A 138 7.82 -17.36 -8.93
N GLY A 139 7.92 -16.73 -10.10
CA GLY A 139 8.93 -17.05 -11.12
C GLY A 139 8.74 -18.41 -11.80
N ARG A 140 7.51 -18.95 -11.85
CA ARG A 140 7.23 -20.22 -12.54
C ARG A 140 7.44 -20.15 -14.06
N PHE A 141 7.35 -18.96 -14.63
CA PHE A 141 7.39 -18.75 -16.07
C PHE A 141 8.43 -17.71 -16.45
N CYS A 142 9.07 -17.88 -17.62
CA CYS A 142 10.07 -16.93 -18.13
C CYS A 142 9.46 -15.63 -18.66
N SER A 143 8.15 -15.62 -18.96
CA SER A 143 7.43 -14.45 -19.45
C SER A 143 5.95 -14.48 -19.03
N CYS A 144 5.30 -13.32 -19.11
CA CYS A 144 3.85 -13.22 -18.96
C CYS A 144 3.09 -14.07 -19.99
N ASP A 145 3.66 -14.26 -21.19
CA ASP A 145 3.04 -15.08 -22.23
C ASP A 145 3.03 -16.57 -21.85
N CYS A 146 4.14 -17.09 -21.32
CA CYS A 146 4.23 -18.47 -20.84
C CYS A 146 3.29 -18.73 -19.65
N LEU A 147 3.17 -17.76 -18.74
CA LEU A 147 2.17 -17.81 -17.67
C LEU A 147 0.75 -17.92 -18.25
N TYR A 148 0.44 -17.10 -19.25
CA TYR A 148 -0.88 -17.06 -19.86
C TYR A 148 -1.21 -18.35 -20.60
N SER A 149 -0.28 -18.89 -21.39
CA SER A 149 -0.50 -20.16 -22.10
C SER A 149 -0.70 -21.31 -21.14
N TRP A 150 0.13 -21.42 -20.08
CA TRP A 150 -0.06 -22.43 -19.05
C TRP A 150 -1.43 -22.30 -18.35
N MET A 151 -1.85 -21.07 -18.01
CA MET A 151 -3.16 -20.83 -17.42
C MET A 151 -4.30 -21.26 -18.34
N SER A 152 -4.18 -20.99 -19.64
CA SER A 152 -5.20 -21.35 -20.64
C SER A 152 -5.34 -22.86 -20.83
N GLU A 153 -4.26 -23.63 -20.65
CA GLU A 153 -4.24 -25.08 -20.86
C GLU A 153 -4.63 -25.87 -19.60
N GLU A 154 -4.11 -25.49 -18.43
CA GLU A 154 -4.32 -26.23 -17.16
C GLU A 154 -5.62 -25.91 -16.43
N LEU A 155 -6.17 -24.70 -16.58
CA LEU A 155 -7.39 -24.30 -15.86
C LEU A 155 -8.70 -24.76 -16.56
N GLY A 156 -8.58 -25.42 -17.71
CA GLY A 156 -9.70 -25.95 -18.49
C GLY A 156 -10.53 -24.86 -19.20
N PRO A 157 -11.33 -25.24 -20.22
CA PRO A 157 -12.22 -24.29 -20.89
C PRO A 157 -13.26 -23.73 -19.90
N GLY A 158 -13.27 -22.41 -19.72
CA GLY A 158 -14.23 -21.71 -18.86
C GLY A 158 -13.65 -21.12 -17.57
N VAL A 159 -12.34 -21.26 -17.31
CA VAL A 159 -11.65 -20.52 -16.24
C VAL A 159 -10.60 -19.60 -16.86
N ASP A 160 -11.07 -18.72 -17.75
CA ASP A 160 -10.45 -17.40 -17.88
C ASP A 160 -11.22 -16.46 -16.95
N PRO A 161 -10.69 -16.04 -15.79
CA PRO A 161 -11.36 -15.07 -14.93
C PRO A 161 -11.52 -13.71 -15.61
N ASN A 162 -10.85 -13.49 -16.74
CA ASN A 162 -10.73 -12.20 -17.37
C ASN A 162 -11.07 -12.27 -18.86
N VAL A 163 -12.27 -11.78 -19.21
CA VAL A 163 -12.72 -11.52 -20.58
C VAL A 163 -11.70 -10.71 -21.41
N TYR A 164 -10.74 -10.05 -20.76
CA TYR A 164 -9.69 -9.26 -21.40
C TYR A 164 -8.36 -10.03 -21.59
N SER A 165 -8.37 -11.37 -21.57
CA SER A 165 -7.23 -12.19 -21.97
C SER A 165 -7.32 -12.73 -23.40
N GLY A 166 -6.25 -13.35 -23.90
CA GLY A 166 -6.27 -14.03 -25.20
C GLY A 166 -6.21 -13.07 -26.39
N ARG A 167 -7.15 -13.24 -27.34
CA ARG A 167 -7.22 -12.44 -28.59
C ARG A 167 -7.45 -10.96 -28.32
N TRP A 168 -7.95 -10.60 -27.13
CA TRP A 168 -8.22 -9.20 -26.76
C TRP A 168 -7.02 -8.27 -26.91
N ARG A 169 -5.82 -8.67 -26.46
CA ARG A 169 -4.64 -7.80 -26.51
C ARG A 169 -4.27 -7.45 -27.94
N GLU A 170 -4.28 -8.45 -28.82
CA GLU A 170 -3.99 -8.28 -30.24
C GLU A 170 -5.09 -7.47 -30.93
N ALA A 171 -6.36 -7.79 -30.67
CA ALA A 171 -7.51 -7.09 -31.24
C ALA A 171 -7.54 -5.62 -30.80
N ARG A 172 -7.30 -5.33 -29.52
CA ARG A 172 -7.20 -3.97 -28.96
C ARG A 172 -6.10 -3.18 -29.66
N ARG A 173 -4.89 -3.75 -29.78
CA ARG A 173 -3.76 -3.08 -30.45
C ARG A 173 -4.11 -2.77 -31.91
N LYS A 174 -4.59 -3.75 -32.65
CA LYS A 174 -5.00 -3.58 -34.06
C LYS A 174 -6.14 -2.57 -34.23
N THR A 175 -7.06 -2.48 -33.27
CA THR A 175 -8.15 -1.49 -33.28
C THR A 175 -7.59 -0.07 -33.10
N LEU A 176 -6.69 0.13 -32.14
CA LEU A 176 -6.04 1.43 -31.94
C LEU A 176 -5.18 1.84 -33.15
N GLU A 177 -4.45 0.89 -33.73
CA GLU A 177 -3.66 1.11 -34.95
C GLU A 177 -4.56 1.47 -36.16
N ARG A 178 -5.69 0.78 -36.34
CA ARG A 178 -6.69 1.08 -37.38
C ARG A 178 -7.29 2.48 -37.20
N ASP A 179 -7.56 2.84 -35.96
CA ASP A 179 -8.26 4.07 -35.58
C ASP A 179 -7.32 5.27 -35.42
N ASP A 180 -6.04 5.12 -35.80
CA ASP A 180 -4.96 6.11 -35.68
C ASP A 180 -4.86 6.71 -34.26
N HIS A 181 -5.10 5.88 -33.24
CA HIS A 181 -5.14 6.28 -31.84
C HIS A 181 -6.10 7.46 -31.56
N ALA A 182 -7.14 7.62 -32.38
CA ALA A 182 -8.13 8.69 -32.30
C ALA A 182 -9.53 8.15 -31.99
N CYS A 183 -10.34 8.98 -31.31
CA CYS A 183 -11.73 8.63 -31.05
C CYS A 183 -12.56 8.62 -32.34
N GLN A 184 -13.17 7.49 -32.68
CA GLN A 184 -13.95 7.34 -33.91
C GLN A 184 -15.31 8.06 -33.88
N ASN A 185 -15.75 8.55 -32.72
CA ASN A 185 -16.99 9.33 -32.59
C ASN A 185 -16.76 10.85 -32.64
N CYS A 186 -15.70 11.38 -32.01
CA CYS A 186 -15.46 12.83 -31.96
C CYS A 186 -14.19 13.29 -32.70
N GLY A 187 -13.38 12.37 -33.19
CA GLY A 187 -12.14 12.64 -33.93
C GLY A 187 -10.94 13.06 -33.08
N SER A 188 -11.09 13.22 -31.76
CA SER A 188 -10.00 13.67 -30.89
C SER A 188 -8.85 12.67 -30.88
N ALA A 189 -7.65 13.16 -31.18
CA ALA A 189 -6.42 12.37 -31.22
C ALA A 189 -5.84 12.13 -29.81
N ARG A 190 -4.98 11.10 -29.68
CA ARG A 190 -4.30 10.75 -28.41
C ARG A 190 -3.67 11.94 -27.70
N ASP A 191 -2.99 12.82 -28.44
CA ASP A 191 -2.28 13.96 -27.86
C ASP A 191 -3.24 15.01 -27.28
N GLU A 192 -4.43 15.18 -27.87
CA GLU A 192 -5.48 16.06 -27.35
C GLU A 192 -6.16 15.47 -26.10
N LEU A 193 -6.26 14.13 -26.04
CA LEU A 193 -6.84 13.41 -24.91
C LEU A 193 -5.87 13.30 -23.73
N GLY A 194 -4.56 13.42 -23.97
CA GLY A 194 -3.50 13.17 -22.98
C GLY A 194 -3.40 11.70 -22.54
N GLN A 195 -4.12 10.80 -23.22
CA GLN A 195 -4.17 9.37 -22.94
C GLN A 195 -4.65 8.60 -24.17
N GLU A 196 -4.41 7.28 -24.16
CA GLU A 196 -4.96 6.36 -25.15
C GLU A 196 -6.51 6.34 -25.08
N PRO A 197 -7.23 6.32 -26.23
CA PRO A 197 -8.65 6.01 -26.25
C PRO A 197 -8.96 4.62 -25.68
N ASP A 198 -10.14 4.48 -25.09
CA ASP A 198 -10.65 3.18 -24.66
C ASP A 198 -11.17 2.40 -25.89
N VAL A 199 -11.02 1.07 -25.91
CA VAL A 199 -11.60 0.23 -26.96
C VAL A 199 -12.90 -0.36 -26.44
N HIS A 200 -13.99 -0.08 -27.14
CA HIS A 200 -15.34 -0.49 -26.81
C HIS A 200 -15.83 -1.61 -27.74
N HIS A 201 -16.61 -2.55 -27.21
CA HIS A 201 -17.29 -3.58 -27.98
C HIS A 201 -18.66 -3.09 -28.46
N LEU A 202 -18.94 -3.16 -29.76
CA LEU A 202 -20.25 -2.77 -30.33
C LEU A 202 -21.37 -3.72 -29.84
N THR A 203 -21.14 -5.02 -29.98
CA THR A 203 -21.94 -6.08 -29.37
C THR A 203 -21.26 -6.51 -28.07
N PRO A 204 -21.94 -6.40 -26.90
CA PRO A 204 -21.36 -6.74 -25.61
C PRO A 204 -20.88 -8.19 -25.56
N VAL A 205 -19.76 -8.44 -24.88
CA VAL A 205 -19.16 -9.79 -24.75
C VAL A 205 -20.16 -10.84 -24.25
N ARG A 206 -21.06 -10.45 -23.33
CA ARG A 206 -22.09 -11.35 -22.75
C ARG A 206 -23.10 -11.90 -23.77
N GLU A 207 -23.11 -11.41 -25.00
CA GLU A 207 -23.99 -11.88 -26.08
C GLU A 207 -23.34 -12.97 -26.96
N PHE A 208 -22.07 -13.33 -26.69
CA PHE A 208 -21.35 -14.38 -27.40
C PHE A 208 -21.25 -15.66 -26.56
N ASP A 209 -21.35 -16.82 -27.21
CA ASP A 209 -21.18 -18.13 -26.56
C ASP A 209 -19.74 -18.35 -26.09
N ASP A 210 -18.74 -17.92 -26.87
CA ASP A 210 -17.34 -17.82 -26.49
C ASP A 210 -16.93 -16.33 -26.37
N PRO A 211 -16.50 -15.84 -25.19
CA PRO A 211 -16.01 -14.48 -25.02
C PRO A 211 -14.91 -14.07 -26.01
N GLN A 212 -14.07 -15.01 -26.46
CA GLN A 212 -12.98 -14.75 -27.39
C GLN A 212 -13.47 -14.37 -28.80
N ASP A 213 -14.69 -14.77 -29.18
CA ASP A 213 -15.30 -14.41 -30.46
C ASP A 213 -15.77 -12.95 -30.50
N SER A 214 -15.91 -12.31 -29.34
CA SER A 214 -16.23 -10.88 -29.26
C SER A 214 -15.07 -9.98 -29.71
N HIS A 215 -13.82 -10.49 -29.72
CA HIS A 215 -12.59 -9.72 -30.00
C HIS A 215 -12.25 -9.63 -31.49
N VAL A 216 -13.24 -9.44 -32.36
CA VAL A 216 -13.05 -9.21 -33.80
C VAL A 216 -13.03 -7.71 -34.09
N LEU A 217 -12.21 -7.26 -35.03
CA LEU A 217 -12.05 -5.82 -35.32
C LEU A 217 -13.36 -5.14 -35.72
N SER A 218 -14.26 -5.87 -36.41
CA SER A 218 -15.58 -5.36 -36.78
C SER A 218 -16.49 -5.11 -35.57
N ASN A 219 -16.20 -5.72 -34.42
CA ASN A 219 -16.95 -5.55 -33.18
C ASN A 219 -16.29 -4.53 -32.23
N LEU A 220 -15.18 -3.89 -32.63
CA LEU A 220 -14.38 -3.02 -31.77
C LEU A 220 -14.21 -1.61 -32.33
N VAL A 221 -14.25 -0.61 -31.45
CA VAL A 221 -14.13 0.80 -31.81
C VAL A 221 -13.39 1.61 -30.73
N SER A 222 -12.48 2.50 -31.15
CA SER A 222 -11.74 3.38 -30.24
C SER A 222 -12.55 4.62 -29.88
N LEU A 223 -12.78 4.86 -28.59
CA LEU A 223 -13.58 5.97 -28.07
C LEU A 223 -12.84 6.69 -26.94
N CYS A 224 -12.89 8.01 -26.93
CA CYS A 224 -12.47 8.76 -25.75
C CYS A 224 -13.46 8.48 -24.60
N ARG A 225 -13.00 8.64 -23.35
CA ARG A 225 -13.79 8.37 -22.14
C ARG A 225 -15.19 9.01 -22.16
N SER A 226 -15.30 10.23 -22.70
CA SER A 226 -16.59 10.94 -22.78
C SER A 226 -17.56 10.31 -23.78
N CYS A 227 -17.07 9.85 -24.94
CA CYS A 227 -17.87 9.16 -25.94
C CYS A 227 -18.20 7.75 -25.51
N HIS A 228 -17.24 7.04 -24.90
CA HIS A 228 -17.43 5.71 -24.34
C HIS A 228 -18.60 5.69 -23.34
N MET A 229 -18.62 6.63 -22.38
CA MET A 229 -19.73 6.75 -21.44
C MET A 229 -21.09 7.06 -22.07
N LYS A 230 -21.13 7.76 -23.22
CA LYS A 230 -22.39 8.06 -23.92
C LYS A 230 -22.97 6.82 -24.60
N VAL A 231 -22.09 5.98 -25.15
CA VAL A 231 -22.48 4.70 -25.78
C VAL A 231 -22.98 3.72 -24.73
N GLU A 232 -22.26 3.57 -23.60
CA GLU A 232 -22.68 2.73 -22.46
C GLU A 232 -24.06 3.10 -21.91
N ARG A 233 -24.44 4.39 -22.00
CA ARG A 233 -25.74 4.91 -21.54
C ARG A 233 -26.83 4.87 -22.62
N GLY A 234 -26.54 4.33 -23.81
CA GLY A 234 -27.47 4.32 -24.94
C GLY A 234 -27.84 5.70 -25.46
N THR A 235 -27.03 6.73 -25.16
CA THR A 235 -27.29 8.12 -25.56
C THR A 235 -26.78 8.42 -26.97
N VAL A 236 -25.87 7.58 -27.48
CA VAL A 236 -25.33 7.61 -28.84
C VAL A 236 -25.32 6.18 -29.38
N VAL A 237 -25.83 5.99 -30.59
CA VAL A 237 -25.75 4.72 -31.31
C VAL A 237 -24.61 4.83 -32.32
N LEU A 238 -23.63 3.93 -32.24
CA LEU A 238 -22.60 3.80 -33.26
C LEU A 238 -23.18 2.93 -34.38
N SER A 239 -23.18 3.42 -35.62
CA SER A 239 -23.71 2.69 -36.78
C SER A 239 -22.66 1.76 -37.39
N ASP A 240 -23.09 0.58 -37.84
CA ASP A 240 -22.29 -0.52 -38.42
C ASP A 240 -21.73 -0.23 -39.84
N GLU A 241 -21.42 1.01 -40.20
CA GLU A 241 -20.87 1.32 -41.52
C GLU A 241 -19.48 1.95 -41.44
N THR A 242 -18.45 1.12 -41.48
CA THR A 242 -17.23 1.35 -42.31
C THR A 242 -16.46 0.06 -42.55
#